data_AF-A0A7K9EUZ4-F1
#
_entry.id   AF-A0A7K9EUZ4-F1
#
_cell.length_a   1.000
_cell.length_b   1.000
_cell.length_c   1.000
_cell.angle_alpha   90.00
_cell.angle_beta   90.00
_cell.angle_gamma   90.00
#
_symmetry.space_group_name_H-M   'P 1'
#
loop_
_entity.id
_entity.type
_entity.pdbx_description
1 polymer ?
#
loop_
_entity_poly.entity_id
_entity_poly.type
_entity_poly.pdbx_seq_one_letter_code
_entity_poly.pdbx_strand_id
1 'polypeptide(L)'
;HRRFPPPQSPVSRQRFASVPRYVETLVVADESMVRFHGAGLRRYLLTVLAAAARSFRHGSLGNAVELRVTRLVVLGQDTPGPPPTSNAAQMLRDFCRWQKGLNGVPPSPSPSSSRPQDLCGTATCATLGMADVGTVCDPDRSCAIVEDDGLQSAFTAAHELG
;
A
#
# COMPACT_ATOMS: atom_id res chain seq x y z
N HIS A 1 49.30 -46.55 -8.70
CA HIS A 1 48.00 -46.33 -8.03
C HIS A 1 47.76 -44.84 -7.81
N ARG A 2 46.98 -44.16 -8.67
CA ARG A 2 46.54 -42.77 -8.45
C ARG A 2 45.29 -42.81 -7.56
N ARG A 3 45.36 -42.23 -6.35
CA ARG A 3 44.20 -42.09 -5.47
C ARG A 3 43.35 -40.92 -5.97
N PHE A 4 42.08 -41.17 -6.27
CA PHE A 4 41.09 -40.12 -6.51
C PHE A 4 40.71 -39.45 -5.18
N PRO A 5 40.52 -38.12 -5.13
CA PRO A 5 39.99 -37.45 -3.96
C PRO A 5 38.50 -37.78 -3.77
N PRO A 6 37.98 -37.78 -2.53
CA PRO A 6 36.57 -38.06 -2.27
C PRO A 6 35.68 -36.92 -2.80
N PRO A 7 34.42 -37.20 -3.18
CA PRO A 7 33.48 -36.18 -3.61
C PRO A 7 33.20 -35.22 -2.46
N GLN A 8 33.36 -33.92 -2.71
CA GLN A 8 32.98 -32.88 -1.76
C GLN A 8 31.47 -32.91 -1.57
N SER A 9 31.02 -33.10 -0.33
CA SER A 9 29.62 -32.95 0.05
C SER A 9 29.10 -31.59 -0.44
N PRO A 10 27.89 -31.49 -1.02
CA PRO A 10 27.35 -30.20 -1.40
C PRO A 10 27.24 -29.35 -0.13
N VAL A 11 28.02 -28.27 -0.06
CA VAL A 11 27.85 -27.23 0.94
C VAL A 11 26.42 -26.78 0.80
N SER A 12 25.59 -27.09 1.82
CA SER A 12 24.24 -26.57 1.90
C SER A 12 24.36 -25.07 1.89
N ARG A 13 24.08 -24.47 0.74
CA ARG A 13 23.95 -23.03 0.57
C ARG A 13 22.83 -22.67 1.53
N GLN A 14 23.17 -22.13 2.70
CA GLN A 14 22.20 -21.63 3.67
C GLN A 14 21.24 -20.77 2.87
N ARG A 15 20.06 -21.31 2.59
CA ARG A 15 18.97 -20.54 2.01
C ARG A 15 18.71 -19.48 3.07
N PHE A 16 18.88 -18.21 2.71
CA PHE A 16 18.37 -17.12 3.51
C PHE A 16 16.91 -17.48 3.83
N ALA A 17 16.65 -17.94 5.04
CA ALA A 17 15.29 -18.20 5.46
C ALA A 17 14.61 -16.84 5.39
N SER A 18 13.62 -16.71 4.51
CA SER A 18 12.86 -15.46 4.39
C SER A 18 12.18 -15.21 5.73
N VAL A 19 12.65 -14.21 6.46
CA VAL A 19 11.96 -13.75 7.66
C VAL A 19 10.62 -13.20 7.19
N PRO A 20 9.48 -13.69 7.74
CA PRO A 20 8.16 -13.17 7.37
C PRO A 20 8.07 -11.70 7.74
N ARG A 21 7.62 -10.87 6.79
CA ARG A 21 7.36 -9.45 6.97
C ARG A 21 5.87 -9.18 6.89
N TYR A 22 5.40 -8.25 7.71
CA TYR A 22 4.00 -7.86 7.75
C TYR A 22 3.88 -6.40 7.29
N VAL A 23 2.95 -6.15 6.39
CA VAL A 23 2.55 -4.79 6.03
C VAL A 23 1.24 -4.53 6.75
N GLU A 24 1.31 -3.79 7.85
CA GLU A 24 0.14 -3.37 8.62
C GLU A 24 -0.52 -2.18 7.93
N THR A 25 -1.79 -2.35 7.54
CA THR A 25 -2.47 -1.42 6.66
C THR A 25 -3.71 -0.83 7.33
N LEU A 26 -3.71 0.49 7.45
CA LEU A 26 -4.91 1.29 7.65
C LEU A 26 -5.61 1.48 6.30
N VAL A 27 -6.88 1.12 6.26
CA VAL A 27 -7.73 1.29 5.07
C VAL A 27 -8.73 2.39 5.35
N VAL A 28 -8.85 3.33 4.41
CA VAL A 28 -9.76 4.46 4.52
C VAL A 28 -10.65 4.48 3.29
N ALA A 29 -11.96 4.47 3.48
CA ALA A 29 -12.94 4.69 2.42
C ALA A 29 -13.53 6.08 2.56
N ASP A 30 -13.56 6.83 1.47
CA ASP A 30 -14.14 8.17 1.44
C ASP A 30 -15.68 8.13 1.44
N GLU A 31 -16.29 9.31 1.50
CA GLU A 31 -17.75 9.43 1.49
C GLU A 31 -18.37 8.99 0.15
N SER A 32 -17.63 9.07 -0.96
CA SER A 32 -18.13 8.61 -2.27
C SER A 32 -18.30 7.09 -2.30
N MET A 33 -17.36 6.35 -1.71
CA MET A 33 -17.44 4.89 -1.53
C MET A 33 -18.62 4.45 -0.67
N VAL A 34 -18.95 5.24 0.38
CA VAL A 34 -20.15 4.99 1.21
C VAL A 34 -21.42 5.15 0.40
N ARG A 35 -21.51 6.23 -0.38
CA ARG A 35 -22.68 6.49 -1.23
C ARG A 35 -22.87 5.42 -2.30
N PHE A 36 -21.79 4.90 -2.87
CA PHE A 36 -21.85 3.90 -3.93
C PHE A 36 -22.16 2.49 -3.40
N HIS A 37 -21.42 2.00 -2.39
CA HIS A 37 -21.54 0.63 -1.90
C HIS A 37 -22.55 0.45 -0.75
N GLY A 38 -22.95 1.55 -0.09
CA GLY A 38 -23.89 1.55 1.02
C GLY A 38 -23.49 0.58 2.15
N ALA A 39 -24.46 -0.19 2.65
CA ALA A 39 -24.23 -1.18 3.70
C ALA A 39 -23.24 -2.29 3.31
N GLY A 40 -22.98 -2.49 2.01
CA GLY A 40 -22.04 -3.49 1.49
C GLY A 40 -20.57 -3.07 1.56
N LEU A 41 -20.27 -1.79 1.79
CA LEU A 41 -18.92 -1.22 1.68
C LEU A 41 -17.86 -1.99 2.45
N ARG A 42 -18.11 -2.30 3.73
CA ARG A 42 -17.12 -2.99 4.56
C ARG A 42 -16.80 -4.38 4.01
N ARG A 43 -17.79 -5.12 3.55
CA ARG A 43 -17.60 -6.45 2.95
C ARG A 43 -16.87 -6.35 1.61
N TYR A 44 -17.20 -5.33 0.82
CA TYR A 44 -16.54 -5.05 -0.44
C TYR A 44 -15.03 -4.78 -0.24
N LEU A 45 -14.67 -3.84 0.63
CA LEU A 45 -13.27 -3.51 0.94
C LEU A 45 -12.49 -4.75 1.40
N LEU A 46 -13.06 -5.54 2.32
CA LEU A 46 -12.42 -6.78 2.79
C LEU A 46 -12.20 -7.78 1.65
N THR A 47 -13.09 -7.83 0.66
CA THR A 47 -12.95 -8.71 -0.52
C THR A 47 -11.80 -8.23 -1.42
N VAL A 48 -11.75 -6.94 -1.72
CA VAL A 48 -10.68 -6.30 -2.50
C VAL A 48 -9.32 -6.52 -1.82
N LEU A 49 -9.23 -6.24 -0.52
CA LEU A 49 -8.00 -6.39 0.26
C LEU A 49 -7.56 -7.85 0.40
N ALA A 50 -8.52 -8.78 0.56
CA ALA A 50 -8.21 -10.20 0.56
C ALA A 50 -7.65 -10.65 -0.79
N ALA A 51 -8.15 -10.10 -1.90
CA ALA A 51 -7.60 -10.34 -3.23
C ALA A 51 -6.19 -9.76 -3.38
N ALA A 52 -5.96 -8.51 -2.97
CA ALA A 52 -4.63 -7.88 -2.98
C ALA A 52 -3.62 -8.66 -2.11
N ALA A 53 -4.03 -9.09 -0.92
CA ALA A 53 -3.19 -9.88 0.00
C ALA A 53 -2.75 -11.23 -0.60
N ARG A 54 -3.48 -11.78 -1.59
CA ARG A 54 -3.03 -12.99 -2.30
C ARG A 54 -1.81 -12.71 -3.17
N SER A 55 -1.69 -11.52 -3.76
CA SER A 55 -0.53 -11.12 -4.55
C SER A 55 0.74 -11.14 -3.70
N PHE A 56 0.68 -10.62 -2.47
CA PHE A 56 1.80 -10.59 -1.51
C PHE A 56 2.25 -11.98 -1.02
N ARG A 57 1.37 -12.98 -1.09
CA ARG A 57 1.68 -14.37 -0.72
C ARG A 57 2.16 -15.23 -1.89
N HIS A 58 2.21 -14.69 -3.11
CA HIS A 58 2.58 -15.47 -4.28
C HIS A 58 4.09 -15.76 -4.28
N GLY A 59 4.46 -17.01 -4.58
CA GLY A 59 5.87 -17.48 -4.50
C GLY A 59 6.83 -16.74 -5.44
N SER A 60 6.32 -16.05 -6.48
CA SER A 60 7.14 -15.23 -7.39
C SER A 60 7.81 -14.04 -6.71
N LEU A 61 7.32 -13.58 -5.54
CA LEU A 61 7.93 -12.47 -4.80
C LEU A 61 9.27 -12.82 -4.17
N GLY A 62 9.59 -14.12 -4.03
CA GLY A 62 10.84 -14.60 -3.43
C GLY A 62 11.01 -14.28 -1.94
N ASN A 63 10.07 -13.57 -1.33
CA ASN A 63 10.07 -13.15 0.06
C ASN A 63 8.71 -13.46 0.69
N ALA A 64 8.71 -13.80 1.98
CA ALA A 64 7.48 -13.97 2.75
C ALA A 64 6.99 -12.59 3.21
N VAL A 65 6.00 -12.04 2.51
CA VAL A 65 5.33 -10.78 2.87
C VAL A 65 3.84 -11.04 3.04
N GLU A 66 3.25 -10.51 4.09
CA GLU A 66 1.82 -10.65 4.37
C GLU A 66 1.18 -9.28 4.60
N LEU A 67 0.18 -8.96 3.78
CA LEU A 67 -0.65 -7.78 3.96
C LEU A 67 -1.67 -8.02 5.08
N ARG A 68 -1.67 -7.17 6.10
CA ARG A 68 -2.54 -7.27 7.29
C ARG A 68 -3.34 -5.99 7.48
N VAL A 69 -4.65 -6.08 7.35
CA VAL A 69 -5.55 -4.95 7.64
C VAL A 69 -5.69 -4.81 9.15
N THR A 70 -5.14 -3.75 9.72
CA THR A 70 -5.16 -3.51 11.18
C THR A 70 -6.28 -2.55 11.59
N ARG A 71 -6.68 -1.64 10.70
CA ARG A 71 -7.77 -0.69 10.93
C ARG A 71 -8.50 -0.38 9.63
N LEU A 72 -9.82 -0.26 9.70
CA LEU A 72 -10.67 0.19 8.59
C LEU A 72 -11.49 1.39 9.07
N VAL A 73 -11.32 2.53 8.42
CA VAL A 73 -12.01 3.78 8.70
C VAL A 73 -12.89 4.12 7.51
N VAL A 74 -14.13 4.50 7.79
CA VAL A 74 -15.08 4.98 6.79
C VAL A 74 -15.34 6.45 7.10
N LEU A 75 -15.00 7.32 6.16
CA LEU A 75 -15.19 8.76 6.30
C LEU A 75 -16.67 9.12 6.19
N GLY A 76 -17.07 10.13 6.96
CA GLY A 76 -18.45 10.60 7.03
C GLY A 76 -18.53 11.83 7.91
N GLN A 77 -19.74 12.17 8.36
CA GLN A 77 -19.98 13.39 9.15
C GLN A 77 -19.17 13.45 10.45
N ASP A 78 -19.04 12.32 11.16
CA ASP A 78 -18.32 12.25 12.44
C ASP A 78 -16.79 12.06 12.28
N THR A 79 -16.31 11.79 11.07
CA THR A 79 -14.89 11.56 10.78
C THR A 79 -14.54 12.23 9.46
N PRO A 80 -14.29 13.56 9.48
CA PRO A 80 -13.97 14.30 8.27
C PRO A 80 -12.61 13.88 7.73
N GLY A 81 -12.57 13.59 6.44
CA GLY A 81 -11.36 13.27 5.70
C GLY A 81 -10.61 14.52 5.20
N PRO A 82 -9.50 14.33 4.47
CA PRO A 82 -8.89 15.41 3.70
C PRO A 82 -9.87 15.91 2.60
N PRO A 83 -9.74 17.17 2.16
CA PRO A 83 -10.60 17.71 1.11
C PRO A 83 -10.41 16.95 -0.21
N PRO A 84 -11.51 16.58 -0.91
CA PRO A 84 -11.41 15.92 -2.20
C PRO A 84 -10.87 16.88 -3.27
N THR A 85 -10.10 16.35 -4.21
CA THR A 85 -9.54 17.11 -5.35
C THR A 85 -9.43 16.19 -6.55
N SER A 86 -9.57 16.72 -7.77
CA SER A 86 -9.37 15.95 -9.00
C SER A 86 -7.89 15.71 -9.33
N ASN A 87 -6.97 16.32 -8.59
CA ASN A 87 -5.54 16.12 -8.77
C ASN A 87 -5.03 14.99 -7.86
N ALA A 88 -4.73 13.83 -8.43
CA ALA A 88 -4.27 12.65 -7.69
C ALA A 88 -3.01 12.92 -6.84
N ALA A 89 -2.04 13.69 -7.36
CA ALA A 89 -0.83 14.04 -6.60
C ALA A 89 -1.14 14.93 -5.39
N GLN A 90 -2.10 15.83 -5.52
CA GLN A 90 -2.57 16.64 -4.39
C GLN A 90 -3.37 15.80 -3.39
N MET A 91 -4.26 14.92 -3.87
CA MET A 91 -5.04 14.01 -3.03
C MET A 91 -4.12 13.12 -2.18
N LEU A 92 -3.07 12.54 -2.79
CA LEU A 92 -2.08 11.74 -2.08
C LEU A 92 -1.43 12.55 -0.96
N ARG A 93 -0.90 13.75 -1.26
CA ARG A 93 -0.24 14.60 -0.25
C ARG A 93 -1.17 14.96 0.92
N ASP A 94 -2.42 15.31 0.62
CA ASP A 94 -3.38 15.70 1.65
C ASP A 94 -3.81 14.50 2.49
N PHE A 95 -3.98 13.33 1.88
CA PHE A 95 -4.25 12.08 2.58
C PHE A 95 -3.08 11.66 3.49
N CYS A 96 -1.84 11.69 2.99
CA CYS A 96 -0.64 11.41 3.78
C CYS A 96 -0.50 12.33 4.99
N ARG A 97 -0.85 13.62 4.85
CA ARG A 97 -0.82 14.57 5.96
C ARG A 97 -1.91 14.25 6.99
N TRP A 98 -3.13 13.96 6.52
CA TRP A 98 -4.28 13.69 7.37
C TRP A 98 -4.11 12.37 8.15
N GLN A 99 -3.63 11.31 7.51
CA GLN A 99 -3.54 9.98 8.13
C GLN A 99 -2.56 9.92 9.33
N LYS A 100 -1.56 10.80 9.38
CA LYS A 100 -0.67 10.97 10.54
C LYS A 100 -1.43 11.21 11.84
N GLY A 101 -2.47 12.05 11.77
CA GLY A 101 -3.31 12.36 12.93
C GLY A 101 -4.04 11.14 13.49
N LEU A 102 -4.32 10.13 12.66
CA LEU A 102 -4.97 8.89 13.09
C LEU A 102 -4.02 7.90 13.77
N ASN A 103 -2.73 7.97 13.46
CA ASN A 103 -1.71 7.07 14.00
C ASN A 103 -1.13 7.55 15.34
N GLY A 104 -1.60 8.69 15.86
CA GLY A 104 -1.11 9.25 17.13
C GLY A 104 0.35 9.73 17.06
N VAL A 105 0.92 9.83 15.86
CA VAL A 105 2.27 10.35 15.62
C VAL A 105 2.15 11.88 15.52
N PRO A 106 2.76 12.67 16.41
CA PRO A 106 2.74 14.12 16.29
C PRO A 106 3.34 14.52 14.93
N PRO A 107 2.77 15.52 14.24
CA PRO A 107 3.30 15.95 12.95
C PRO A 107 4.76 16.36 13.13
N SER A 108 5.66 15.59 12.52
CA SER A 108 7.06 15.97 12.40
C SER A 108 7.12 17.29 11.60
N PRO A 109 8.02 18.23 11.93
CA PRO A 109 8.38 19.31 11.01
C PRO A 109 9.17 18.69 9.86
N SER A 110 8.48 17.99 8.96
CA SER A 110 9.07 17.48 7.73
C SER A 110 9.52 18.67 6.89
N PRO A 111 10.79 18.74 6.43
CA PRO A 111 11.20 19.77 5.50
C PRO A 111 10.31 19.66 4.26
N SER A 112 9.64 20.75 3.89
CA SER A 112 8.85 20.88 2.68
C SER A 112 9.76 20.87 1.46
N SER A 113 10.41 19.74 1.18
CA SER A 113 11.25 19.55 0.01
C SER A 113 10.85 18.30 -0.76
N SER A 114 9.56 17.95 -0.75
CA SER A 114 8.98 17.22 -1.86
C SER A 114 8.78 18.26 -2.96
N ARG A 115 9.77 18.42 -3.84
CA ARG A 115 9.54 19.13 -5.12
C ARG A 115 8.26 18.53 -5.71
N PRO A 116 7.32 19.34 -6.22
CA PRO A 116 6.22 18.82 -7.01
C PRO A 116 6.86 18.16 -8.23
N GLN A 117 7.16 16.88 -8.13
CA GLN A 117 7.39 16.09 -9.30
C GLN A 117 6.00 15.82 -9.79
N ASP A 118 5.60 16.72 -10.67
CA ASP A 118 4.47 16.55 -11.54
C ASP A 118 4.72 15.29 -12.35
N LEU A 119 4.40 14.14 -11.76
CA LEU A 119 4.48 12.84 -12.43
C LEU A 119 3.50 12.79 -13.61
N CYS A 120 2.58 13.76 -13.67
CA CYS A 120 1.38 13.77 -14.50
C CYS A 120 0.98 15.22 -14.80
N GLY A 121 1.58 15.85 -15.82
CA GLY A 121 1.36 17.25 -16.19
C GLY A 121 -0.08 17.70 -16.47
N THR A 122 -0.30 18.47 -17.53
CA THR A 122 -1.67 18.80 -18.00
C THR A 122 -2.44 17.60 -18.57
N ALA A 123 -1.87 16.39 -18.47
CA ALA A 123 -2.42 15.14 -18.96
C ALA A 123 -2.75 14.22 -17.77
N THR A 124 -3.95 13.64 -17.80
CA THR A 124 -4.41 12.62 -16.86
C THR A 124 -3.42 11.45 -16.87
N CYS A 125 -2.70 11.24 -15.76
CA CYS A 125 -2.14 9.91 -15.51
C CYS A 125 -3.31 8.97 -15.35
N ALA A 126 -3.55 8.16 -16.38
CA ALA A 126 -4.52 7.09 -16.37
C ALA A 126 -3.99 5.91 -15.52
N THR A 127 -3.62 6.18 -14.27
CA THR A 127 -3.43 5.15 -13.25
C THR A 127 -4.56 5.33 -12.25
N LEU A 128 -5.28 4.25 -11.96
CA LEU A 128 -6.35 4.23 -10.96
C LEU A 128 -5.77 4.30 -9.52
N GLY A 129 -4.52 4.75 -9.35
CA GLY A 129 -3.81 4.78 -8.08
C GLY A 129 -2.56 5.66 -8.14
N MET A 130 -2.06 6.01 -6.95
CA MET A 130 -0.80 6.73 -6.76
C MET A 130 -0.20 6.47 -5.36
N ALA A 131 1.10 6.23 -5.30
CA ALA A 131 1.89 6.12 -4.08
C ALA A 131 3.34 6.63 -4.27
N ASP A 132 4.01 6.93 -3.15
CA ASP A 132 5.44 7.24 -3.15
C ASP A 132 6.29 5.95 -3.10
N VAL A 133 7.24 5.81 -4.02
CA VAL A 133 8.11 4.62 -4.10
C VAL A 133 9.06 4.53 -2.90
N GLY A 134 9.16 3.34 -2.31
CA GLY A 134 10.17 3.01 -1.29
C GLY A 134 9.93 3.64 0.08
N THR A 135 8.67 3.98 0.38
CA THR A 135 8.29 4.74 1.59
C THR A 135 7.53 3.92 2.63
N VAL A 136 7.43 2.59 2.48
CA VAL A 136 6.63 1.71 3.36
C VAL A 136 6.90 1.90 4.86
N CYS A 137 8.14 2.23 5.23
CA CYS A 137 8.56 2.48 6.62
C CYS A 137 8.70 3.97 6.98
N ASP A 138 8.38 4.90 6.08
CA ASP A 138 8.39 6.33 6.34
C ASP A 138 6.96 6.78 6.74
N PRO A 139 6.68 7.07 8.03
CA PRO A 139 5.32 7.43 8.46
C PRO A 139 4.82 8.71 7.79
N ASP A 140 5.70 9.52 7.20
CA ASP A 140 5.33 10.75 6.53
C ASP A 140 4.87 10.55 5.08
N ARG A 141 5.22 9.41 4.49
CA ARG A 141 5.07 9.13 3.06
C ARG A 141 4.53 7.73 2.75
N SER A 142 4.35 6.88 3.76
CA SER A 142 3.75 5.54 3.67
C SER A 142 2.23 5.65 3.51
N CYS A 143 1.79 5.94 2.29
CA CYS A 143 0.41 6.19 1.93
C CYS A 143 0.23 5.93 0.43
N ALA A 144 -0.95 5.46 0.07
CA ALA A 144 -1.37 5.22 -1.30
C ALA A 144 -2.82 5.66 -1.45
N ILE A 145 -3.18 6.12 -2.64
CA ILE A 145 -4.57 6.35 -3.04
C ILE A 145 -4.93 5.40 -4.17
N VAL A 146 -6.18 4.93 -4.19
CA VAL A 146 -6.73 4.04 -5.21
C VAL A 146 -8.13 4.54 -5.56
N GLU A 147 -8.37 4.76 -6.84
CA GLU A 147 -9.69 4.96 -7.41
C GLU A 147 -10.38 3.60 -7.54
N ASP A 148 -11.56 3.47 -6.95
CA ASP A 148 -12.33 2.24 -6.99
C ASP A 148 -13.09 2.10 -8.31
N ASP A 149 -12.76 1.07 -9.07
CA ASP A 149 -13.42 0.74 -10.33
C ASP A 149 -14.11 -0.64 -10.30
N GLY A 150 -14.05 -1.34 -9.16
CA GLY A 150 -14.59 -2.69 -8.98
C GLY A 150 -13.58 -3.63 -8.34
N LEU A 151 -13.85 -4.95 -8.36
CA LEU A 151 -12.98 -5.93 -7.70
C LEU A 151 -11.54 -5.95 -8.23
N GLN A 152 -11.32 -5.48 -9.46
CA GLN A 152 -10.00 -5.32 -10.06
C GLN A 152 -9.15 -4.23 -9.40
N SER A 153 -9.75 -3.31 -8.63
CA SER A 153 -9.03 -2.34 -7.79
C SER A 153 -8.10 -3.04 -6.78
N ALA A 154 -8.30 -4.34 -6.52
CA ALA A 154 -7.37 -5.18 -5.77
C ALA A 154 -5.97 -5.24 -6.40
N PHE A 155 -5.88 -5.25 -7.73
CA PHE A 155 -4.59 -5.24 -8.44
C PHE A 155 -3.95 -3.86 -8.41
N THR A 156 -4.76 -2.80 -8.51
CA THR A 156 -4.30 -1.43 -8.32
C THR A 156 -3.75 -1.24 -6.90
N ALA A 157 -4.48 -1.66 -5.87
CA ALA A 157 -4.01 -1.62 -4.50
C ALA A 157 -2.72 -2.42 -4.30
N ALA A 158 -2.61 -3.61 -4.91
CA ALA A 158 -1.37 -4.39 -4.86
C ALA A 158 -0.21 -3.72 -5.60
N HIS A 159 -0.49 -2.99 -6.69
CA HIS A 159 0.51 -2.22 -7.44
C HIS A 159 1.05 -1.04 -6.61
N GLU A 160 0.18 -0.24 -6.01
CA GLU A 160 0.60 0.92 -5.22
C GLU A 160 1.31 0.53 -3.90
N LEU A 161 1.03 -0.65 -3.37
CA LEU A 161 1.69 -1.18 -2.17
C LEU A 161 3.03 -1.89 -2.46
N GLY A 162 3.32 -2.23 -3.72
CA GLY A 162 4.51 -2.99 -4.14
C GLY A 162 5.69 -2.12 -4.47
#